data_AF-A0AAW3BAV1-F1
#
_entry.id   AF-A0AAW3BAV1-F1
#
_cell.length_a   1.000
_cell.length_b   1.000
_cell.length_c   1.000
_cell.angle_alpha   90.00
_cell.angle_beta   90.00
_cell.angle_gamma   90.00
#
_symmetry.space_group_name_H-M   'P 1'
#
loop_
_entity.id
_entity.type
_entity.pdbx_description
1 polymer ?
#
loop_
_entity_poly.entity_id
_entity_poly.type
_entity_poly.pdbx_seq_one_letter_code
_entity_poly.pdbx_strand_id
1 'polypeptide(L)'
;MLLTFYLWVRSLRTRCSWPIGILTGIAYGYMVAAWGGYIFVLNMVAMHAGISSMVDWARNTYNPSLLRAYALFYVVGTAIATRVPPVGMSPFRSLEQLGALVVLLFLCGLQACEVFRARADVEVRSRANFKIRMRAFSVMAGVGALAIAVLAPTGYFGPLTARVRALFMEHTRTGNPLVDS
;
A
#
# COMPACT_ATOMS: atom_id res chain seq x y z
N MET A 1 -3.86 16.39 -5.34
CA MET A 1 -3.31 15.99 -4.01
C MET A 1 -4.30 16.23 -2.88
N LEU A 2 -4.66 17.48 -2.56
CA LEU A 2 -5.59 17.78 -1.45
C LEU A 2 -6.93 17.05 -1.56
N LEU A 3 -7.53 17.03 -2.75
CA LEU A 3 -8.75 16.28 -3.00
C LEU A 3 -8.61 14.78 -2.68
N THR A 4 -7.47 14.18 -3.05
CA THR A 4 -7.18 12.77 -2.77
C THR A 4 -7.14 12.50 -1.26
N PHE A 5 -6.42 13.33 -0.50
CA PHE A 5 -6.34 13.18 0.96
C PHE A 5 -7.69 13.44 1.65
N TYR A 6 -8.42 14.46 1.20
CA TYR A 6 -9.75 14.75 1.71
C TYR A 6 -10.70 13.56 1.52
N LEU A 7 -10.78 13.02 0.29
CA LEU A 7 -11.64 11.87 -0.02
C LEU A 7 -11.18 10.62 0.73
N TRP A 8 -9.87 10.40 0.87
CA TRP A 8 -9.32 9.31 1.66
C TRP A 8 -9.78 9.35 3.12
N VAL A 9 -9.57 10.47 3.81
CA VAL A 9 -10.00 10.62 5.21
C VAL A 9 -11.53 10.52 5.32
N ARG A 10 -12.27 11.07 4.36
CA ARG A 10 -13.73 10.96 4.30
C ARG A 10 -14.20 9.51 4.12
N SER A 11 -13.48 8.69 3.37
CA SER A 11 -13.81 7.26 3.17
C SER A 11 -13.70 6.43 4.45
N LEU A 12 -12.90 6.90 5.42
CA LEU A 12 -12.65 6.22 6.70
C LEU A 12 -13.49 6.75 7.87
N ARG A 13 -14.23 7.85 7.70
CA ARG A 13 -15.00 8.46 8.81
C ARG A 13 -16.08 7.56 9.40
N THR A 14 -16.71 6.71 8.59
CA THR A 14 -17.84 5.88 9.01
C THR A 14 -17.72 4.51 8.35
N ARG A 15 -18.23 3.45 9.01
CA ARG A 15 -18.21 2.08 8.47
C ARG A 15 -18.95 1.92 7.13
N CYS A 16 -19.84 2.85 6.78
CA CYS A 16 -20.57 2.86 5.51
C CYS A 16 -19.92 3.72 4.43
N SER A 17 -18.87 4.49 4.77
CA SER A 17 -18.24 5.46 3.86
C SER A 17 -17.17 4.83 2.95
N TRP A 18 -16.90 3.53 3.07
CA TRP A 18 -15.93 2.82 2.26
C TRP A 18 -16.07 2.98 0.73
N PRO A 19 -17.28 3.14 0.13
CA PRO A 19 -17.41 3.32 -1.33
C PRO A 19 -16.76 4.61 -1.84
N ILE A 20 -16.58 5.62 -0.97
CA ILE A 20 -15.88 6.86 -1.29
C ILE A 20 -14.42 6.58 -1.68
N GLY A 21 -13.86 5.42 -1.30
CA GLY A 21 -12.55 4.96 -1.76
C GLY A 21 -12.42 4.88 -3.29
N ILE A 22 -13.51 4.65 -4.03
CA ILE A 22 -13.52 4.71 -5.51
C ILE A 22 -13.21 6.14 -5.97
N LEU A 23 -13.88 7.13 -5.40
CA LEU A 23 -13.65 8.54 -5.71
C LEU A 23 -12.22 8.96 -5.33
N THR A 24 -11.69 8.43 -4.22
CA THR A 24 -10.28 8.62 -3.84
C THR A 24 -9.34 8.05 -4.90
N GLY A 25 -9.63 6.85 -5.42
CA GLY A 25 -8.85 6.23 -6.50
C GLY A 25 -8.90 7.02 -7.81
N ILE A 26 -10.06 7.56 -8.18
CA ILE A 26 -10.21 8.45 -9.36
C ILE A 26 -9.41 9.74 -9.16
N ALA A 27 -9.54 10.38 -7.99
CA ALA A 27 -8.80 11.60 -7.66
C ALA A 27 -7.28 11.35 -7.63
N TYR A 28 -6.85 10.15 -7.23
CA TYR A 28 -5.46 9.72 -7.33
C TYR A 28 -5.02 9.52 -8.78
N GLY A 29 -5.82 8.84 -9.61
CA GLY A 29 -5.53 8.68 -11.04
C GLY A 29 -5.38 10.01 -11.77
N TYR A 30 -6.25 11.00 -11.48
CA TYR A 30 -6.09 12.38 -11.96
C TYR A 30 -4.76 12.99 -11.52
N MET A 31 -4.39 12.79 -10.25
CA MET A 31 -3.15 13.31 -9.72
C MET A 31 -1.91 12.67 -10.35
N VAL A 32 -1.95 11.37 -10.66
CA VAL A 32 -0.91 10.66 -11.42
C VAL A 32 -0.72 11.25 -12.82
N ALA A 33 -1.82 11.59 -13.50
CA ALA A 33 -1.77 12.22 -14.82
C ALA A 33 -1.26 13.68 -14.77
N ALA A 34 -1.53 14.39 -13.66
CA ALA A 34 -1.19 15.81 -13.54
C ALA A 34 0.23 16.07 -13.01
N TRP A 35 0.77 15.23 -12.11
CA TRP A 35 2.07 15.51 -11.47
C TRP A 35 2.82 14.25 -11.02
N GLY A 36 4.16 14.26 -11.16
CA GLY A 36 5.05 13.17 -10.75
C GLY A 36 5.13 12.88 -9.25
N GLY A 37 4.61 13.76 -8.39
CA GLY A 37 4.56 13.55 -6.94
C GLY A 37 3.56 12.48 -6.47
N TYR A 38 2.97 11.70 -7.38
CA TYR A 38 1.96 10.70 -7.05
C TYR A 38 2.49 9.55 -6.21
N ILE A 39 3.79 9.29 -6.30
CA ILE A 39 4.52 8.33 -5.48
C ILE A 39 4.38 8.72 -3.99
N PHE A 40 4.49 10.02 -3.68
CA PHE A 40 4.31 10.52 -2.31
C PHE A 40 2.89 10.28 -1.79
N VAL A 41 1.86 10.63 -2.58
CA VAL A 41 0.45 10.42 -2.17
C VAL A 41 0.17 8.94 -1.93
N LEU A 42 0.63 8.07 -2.82
CA LEU A 42 0.43 6.62 -2.71
C LEU A 42 1.03 6.09 -1.41
N ASN A 43 2.29 6.44 -1.12
CA ASN A 43 2.99 5.98 0.07
C ASN A 43 2.42 6.58 1.36
N MET A 44 1.98 7.84 1.35
CA MET A 44 1.33 8.46 2.51
C MET A 44 -0.01 7.80 2.84
N VAL A 45 -0.83 7.52 1.82
CA VAL A 45 -2.10 6.81 2.02
C VAL A 45 -1.85 5.38 2.52
N ALA A 46 -0.87 4.68 1.96
CA ALA A 46 -0.47 3.34 2.41
C ALA A 46 0.04 3.35 3.85
N MET A 47 0.92 4.27 4.21
CA MET A 47 1.45 4.41 5.57
C MET A 47 0.32 4.71 6.56
N HIS A 48 -0.58 5.63 6.22
CA HIS A 48 -1.74 5.94 7.06
C HIS A 48 -2.65 4.72 7.26
N ALA A 49 -2.91 3.95 6.20
CA ALA A 49 -3.71 2.72 6.30
C ALA A 49 -3.02 1.66 7.19
N GLY A 50 -1.71 1.48 7.02
CA GLY A 50 -0.90 0.58 7.83
C GLY A 50 -0.92 0.96 9.31
N ILE A 51 -0.63 2.21 9.64
CA ILE A 51 -0.66 2.72 11.03
C ILE A 51 -2.07 2.60 11.61
N SER A 52 -3.11 2.95 10.87
CA SER A 52 -4.50 2.82 11.33
C SER A 52 -4.83 1.37 11.70
N SER A 53 -4.38 0.41 10.89
CA SER A 53 -4.58 -1.02 11.19
C SER A 53 -3.80 -1.50 12.42
N MET A 54 -2.62 -0.95 12.67
CA MET A 54 -1.86 -1.24 13.90
C MET A 54 -2.53 -0.65 15.14
N VAL A 55 -3.12 0.55 15.04
CA VAL A 55 -3.90 1.16 16.13
C VAL A 55 -5.17 0.36 16.41
N ASP A 56 -5.89 -0.04 15.36
CA ASP A 56 -7.05 -0.93 15.45
C ASP A 56 -6.69 -2.25 16.15
N TRP A 57 -5.52 -2.81 15.81
CA TRP A 57 -4.99 -3.99 16.48
C TRP A 57 -4.68 -3.75 17.97
N ALA A 58 -4.01 -2.65 18.31
CA ALA A 58 -3.70 -2.30 19.70
C ALA A 58 -4.97 -2.11 20.55
N ARG A 59 -6.05 -1.61 19.94
CA ARG A 59 -7.37 -1.43 20.58
C ARG A 59 -8.25 -2.68 20.56
N ASN A 60 -7.80 -3.78 19.93
CA ASN A 60 -8.61 -4.98 19.65
C ASN A 60 -9.91 -4.69 18.90
N THR A 61 -9.97 -3.59 18.14
CA THR A 61 -11.13 -3.21 17.33
C THR A 61 -10.83 -3.48 15.87
N TYR A 62 -11.53 -4.44 15.25
CA TYR A 62 -11.38 -4.69 13.82
C TYR A 62 -12.39 -3.88 13.00
N ASN A 63 -11.90 -3.07 12.07
CA ASN A 63 -12.74 -2.33 11.14
C ASN A 63 -12.56 -2.82 9.68
N PRO A 64 -13.49 -3.62 9.13
CA PRO A 64 -13.40 -4.09 7.74
C PRO A 64 -13.53 -2.96 6.71
N SER A 65 -14.06 -1.80 7.13
CA SER A 65 -14.20 -0.63 6.25
C SER A 65 -12.85 -0.12 5.75
N LEU A 66 -11.79 -0.23 6.56
CA LEU A 66 -10.44 0.22 6.21
C LEU A 66 -9.89 -0.57 5.02
N LEU A 67 -9.97 -1.90 5.06
CA LEU A 67 -9.56 -2.76 3.95
C LEU A 67 -10.38 -2.45 2.70
N ARG A 68 -11.71 -2.35 2.82
CA ARG A 68 -12.58 -2.08 1.66
C ARG A 68 -12.25 -0.75 1.00
N ALA A 69 -12.10 0.32 1.79
CA ALA A 69 -11.74 1.63 1.28
C ALA A 69 -10.34 1.63 0.62
N TYR A 70 -9.35 1.01 1.27
CA TYR A 70 -7.98 0.93 0.75
C TYR A 70 -7.89 0.07 -0.52
N ALA A 71 -8.59 -1.07 -0.56
CA ALA A 71 -8.64 -1.94 -1.73
C ALA A 71 -9.29 -1.22 -2.93
N LEU A 72 -10.39 -0.51 -2.73
CA LEU A 72 -11.01 0.30 -3.78
C LEU A 72 -10.08 1.40 -4.28
N PHE A 73 -9.46 2.13 -3.36
CA PHE A 73 -8.47 3.16 -3.69
C PHE A 73 -7.32 2.57 -4.52
N TYR A 74 -6.72 1.47 -4.07
CA TYR A 74 -5.56 0.87 -4.71
C TYR A 74 -5.90 0.27 -6.08
N VAL A 75 -7.01 -0.46 -6.19
CA VAL A 75 -7.43 -1.10 -7.46
C VAL A 75 -7.80 -0.04 -8.48
N VAL A 76 -8.68 0.90 -8.13
CA VAL A 76 -9.13 1.95 -9.06
C VAL A 76 -7.97 2.89 -9.40
N GLY A 77 -7.21 3.31 -8.38
CA GLY A 77 -6.06 4.18 -8.54
C GLY A 77 -4.98 3.58 -9.43
N THR A 78 -4.59 2.33 -9.19
CA THR A 78 -3.60 1.61 -10.00
C THR A 78 -4.12 1.32 -11.41
N ALA A 79 -5.39 0.97 -11.56
CA ALA A 79 -6.00 0.74 -12.87
C ALA A 79 -5.95 1.99 -13.75
N ILE A 80 -6.14 3.19 -13.19
CA ILE A 80 -6.00 4.44 -13.93
C ILE A 80 -4.52 4.80 -14.13
N ALA A 81 -3.69 4.65 -13.10
CA ALA A 81 -2.26 4.98 -13.15
C ALA A 81 -1.52 4.21 -14.24
N THR A 82 -1.83 2.93 -14.44
CA THR A 82 -1.23 2.09 -15.49
C THR A 82 -1.56 2.54 -16.91
N ARG A 83 -2.61 3.35 -17.09
CA ARG A 83 -2.98 3.93 -18.40
C ARG A 83 -2.24 5.22 -18.71
N VAL A 84 -1.56 5.81 -17.73
CA VAL A 84 -0.76 7.01 -17.93
C VAL A 84 0.60 6.60 -18.51
N PRO A 85 0.96 7.01 -19.74
CA PRO A 85 2.13 6.45 -20.45
C PRO A 85 3.47 6.56 -19.69
N PRO A 86 3.77 7.67 -18.97
CA PRO A 86 4.97 7.76 -18.14
C PRO A 86 5.07 6.76 -16.99
N VAL A 87 3.95 6.15 -16.57
CA VAL A 87 3.87 5.27 -15.39
C VAL A 87 3.91 3.81 -15.82
N GLY A 88 3.10 3.44 -16.82
CA GLY A 88 3.03 2.07 -17.33
C GLY A 88 2.88 1.04 -16.20
N MET A 89 3.79 0.07 -16.13
CA MET A 89 3.78 -1.00 -15.11
C MET A 89 4.61 -0.69 -13.85
N SER A 90 4.97 0.59 -13.63
CA SER A 90 5.76 0.98 -12.45
C SER A 90 5.14 0.60 -11.10
N PRO A 91 3.81 0.57 -10.88
CA PRO A 91 3.24 0.18 -9.58
C PRO A 91 3.60 -1.25 -9.15
N PHE A 92 3.93 -2.13 -10.11
CA PHE A 92 4.31 -3.52 -9.88
C PHE A 92 5.81 -3.79 -9.99
N ARG A 93 6.60 -2.83 -10.48
CA ARG A 93 8.04 -3.00 -10.74
C ARG A 93 8.92 -2.10 -9.86
N SER A 94 8.42 -0.90 -9.54
CA SER A 94 9.19 0.10 -8.80
C SER A 94 9.11 -0.13 -7.29
N LEU A 95 10.26 -0.20 -6.64
CA LEU A 95 10.38 -0.24 -5.18
C LEU A 95 9.70 0.97 -4.50
N GLU A 96 9.59 2.09 -5.21
CA GLU A 96 8.96 3.31 -4.71
C GLU A 96 7.44 3.18 -4.57
N GLN A 97 6.81 2.21 -5.24
CA GLN A 97 5.35 2.01 -5.22
C GLN A 97 4.95 0.65 -4.64
N LEU A 98 5.87 -0.31 -4.60
CA LEU A 98 5.62 -1.64 -4.02
C LEU A 98 5.22 -1.59 -2.55
N GLY A 99 5.64 -0.57 -1.79
CA GLY A 99 5.21 -0.39 -0.40
C GLY A 99 3.69 -0.36 -0.24
N ALA A 100 2.96 0.28 -1.16
CA ALA A 100 1.50 0.30 -1.12
C ALA A 100 0.88 -1.08 -1.43
N LEU A 101 1.48 -1.85 -2.34
CA LEU A 101 1.05 -3.23 -2.58
C LEU A 101 1.24 -4.11 -1.34
N VAL A 102 2.39 -3.97 -0.66
CA VAL A 102 2.69 -4.69 0.58
C VAL A 102 1.66 -4.38 1.66
N VAL A 103 1.28 -3.11 1.83
CA VAL A 103 0.22 -2.72 2.78
C VAL A 103 -1.13 -3.34 2.39
N LEU A 104 -1.49 -3.39 1.11
CA LEU A 104 -2.73 -4.04 0.67
C LEU A 104 -2.75 -5.51 1.08
N LEU A 105 -1.66 -6.24 0.78
CA LEU A 105 -1.51 -7.65 1.12
C LEU A 105 -1.59 -7.86 2.63
N PHE A 106 -0.92 -6.99 3.41
CA PHE A 106 -0.97 -7.01 4.87
C PHE A 106 -2.41 -6.86 5.40
N LEU A 107 -3.17 -5.89 4.90
CA LEU A 107 -4.58 -5.68 5.29
C LEU A 107 -5.48 -6.86 4.88
N CYS A 108 -5.25 -7.45 3.70
CA CYS A 108 -5.94 -8.67 3.27
C CYS A 108 -5.63 -9.85 4.21
N GLY A 109 -4.37 -9.97 4.65
CA GLY A 109 -3.93 -10.98 5.62
C GLY A 109 -4.64 -10.82 6.97
N LEU A 110 -4.76 -9.59 7.47
CA LEU A 110 -5.51 -9.29 8.68
C LEU A 110 -6.99 -9.68 8.54
N GLN A 111 -7.64 -9.35 7.43
CA GLN A 111 -9.04 -9.73 7.18
C GLN A 111 -9.21 -11.24 7.12
N ALA A 112 -8.31 -11.95 6.44
CA ALA A 112 -8.34 -13.41 6.38
C ALA A 112 -8.22 -14.02 7.79
N CYS A 113 -7.28 -13.52 8.60
CA CYS A 113 -7.13 -13.95 10.00
C CYS A 113 -8.41 -13.76 10.81
N GLU A 114 -9.09 -12.62 10.65
CA GLU A 114 -10.35 -12.35 11.34
C GLU A 114 -11.48 -13.28 10.89
N VAL A 115 -11.56 -13.62 9.59
CA VAL A 115 -12.54 -14.58 9.07
C VAL A 115 -12.26 -15.99 9.61
N PHE A 116 -10.99 -16.41 9.64
CA PHE A 116 -10.62 -17.71 10.23
C PHE A 116 -10.90 -17.76 11.72
N ARG A 117 -10.62 -16.67 12.46
CA ARG A 117 -10.98 -16.53 13.88
C ARG A 117 -12.47 -16.66 14.09
N ALA A 118 -13.29 -15.95 13.31
CA ALA A 118 -14.75 -15.98 13.42
C ALA A 118 -15.34 -17.36 13.11
N ARG A 119 -14.74 -18.11 12.17
CA ARG A 119 -15.18 -19.47 11.86
C ARG A 119 -14.77 -20.52 12.90
N ALA A 120 -13.66 -20.29 13.60
CA ALA A 120 -13.14 -21.21 14.60
C ALA A 120 -13.67 -20.93 16.02
N ASP A 121 -14.53 -19.92 16.19
CA ASP A 121 -15.09 -19.45 17.47
C ASP A 121 -14.05 -19.30 18.60
N VAL A 122 -12.86 -18.83 18.24
CA VAL A 122 -11.75 -18.70 19.17
C VAL A 122 -11.78 -17.33 19.83
N GLU A 123 -11.67 -17.32 21.16
CA GLU A 123 -11.53 -16.09 21.94
C GLU A 123 -10.40 -15.18 21.42
N VAL A 124 -10.66 -13.88 21.42
CA VAL A 124 -9.75 -12.84 20.89
C VAL A 124 -8.35 -12.94 21.49
N ARG A 125 -8.25 -13.27 22.78
CA ARG A 125 -7.01 -13.35 23.58
C ARG A 125 -6.53 -14.79 23.81
N SER A 126 -6.88 -15.73 22.95
CA SER A 126 -6.36 -17.10 23.05
C SER A 126 -5.02 -17.25 22.32
N ARG A 127 -4.10 -18.07 22.87
CA ARG A 127 -2.86 -18.48 22.19
C ARG A 127 -3.15 -19.11 20.82
N ALA A 128 -4.34 -19.66 20.62
CA ALA A 128 -4.78 -20.21 19.35
C ALA A 128 -4.96 -19.13 18.26
N ASN A 129 -5.53 -17.96 18.58
CA ASN A 129 -5.67 -16.84 17.63
C ASN A 129 -4.29 -16.30 17.20
N PHE A 130 -3.36 -16.19 18.15
CA PHE A 130 -1.98 -15.80 17.83
C PHE A 130 -1.30 -16.81 16.88
N LYS A 131 -1.50 -18.12 17.09
CA LYS A 131 -0.99 -19.16 16.18
C LYS A 131 -1.63 -19.10 14.79
N ILE A 132 -2.94 -18.87 14.70
CA ILE A 132 -3.64 -18.73 13.40
C ILE A 132 -3.09 -17.53 12.63
N ARG A 133 -2.90 -16.39 13.31
CA ARG A 133 -2.33 -15.18 12.72
C ARG A 133 -0.89 -15.39 12.27
N MET A 134 -0.04 -15.94 13.13
CA MET A 134 1.36 -16.24 12.78
C MET A 134 1.45 -17.18 11.57
N ARG A 135 0.59 -18.20 11.49
CA ARG A 135 0.51 -19.09 10.33
C ARG A 135 0.07 -18.37 9.06
N ALA A 136 -0.96 -17.54 9.13
CA ALA A 136 -1.45 -16.80 7.96
C ALA A 136 -0.39 -15.83 7.43
N PHE A 137 0.29 -15.09 8.32
CA PHE A 137 1.39 -14.21 7.94
C PHE A 137 2.62 -14.98 7.46
N SER A 138 2.97 -16.13 8.06
CA SER A 138 4.09 -16.95 7.59
C SER A 138 3.84 -17.52 6.20
N VAL A 139 2.61 -17.95 5.91
CA VAL A 139 2.22 -18.42 4.56
C VAL A 139 2.30 -17.28 3.57
N MET A 140 1.77 -16.10 3.90
CA MET A 140 1.84 -14.92 3.04
C MET A 140 3.29 -14.48 2.76
N ALA A 141 4.13 -14.47 3.79
CA ALA A 141 5.55 -14.16 3.67
C ALA A 141 6.28 -15.20 2.80
N GLY A 142 5.98 -16.49 2.98
CA GLY A 142 6.53 -17.56 2.16
C GLY A 142 6.15 -17.45 0.68
N VAL A 143 4.88 -17.17 0.38
CA VAL A 143 4.42 -16.92 -1.00
C VAL A 143 5.08 -15.68 -1.60
N GLY A 144 5.19 -14.60 -0.82
CA GLY A 144 5.89 -13.38 -1.25
C GLY A 144 7.37 -13.62 -1.53
N ALA A 145 8.07 -14.34 -0.65
CA ALA A 145 9.47 -14.69 -0.83
C ALA A 145 9.68 -15.57 -2.06
N LEU A 146 8.79 -16.54 -2.31
CA LEU A 146 8.82 -17.37 -3.51
C LEU A 146 8.61 -16.54 -4.78
N ALA A 147 7.63 -15.63 -4.78
CA ALA A 147 7.37 -14.74 -5.91
C ALA A 147 8.59 -13.85 -6.20
N ILE A 148 9.24 -13.31 -5.16
CA ILE A 148 10.48 -12.53 -5.31
C ILE A 148 11.60 -13.42 -5.83
N ALA A 149 11.79 -14.64 -5.33
CA ALA A 149 12.85 -15.54 -5.77
C ALA A 149 12.71 -15.91 -7.26
N VAL A 150 11.48 -16.06 -7.75
CA VAL A 150 11.20 -16.35 -9.17
C VAL A 150 11.38 -15.09 -10.05
N LEU A 151 10.96 -13.92 -9.58
CA LEU A 151 10.96 -12.68 -10.37
C LEU A 151 12.28 -11.90 -10.30
N ALA A 152 13.04 -12.00 -9.21
CA ALA A 152 14.33 -11.33 -9.05
C ALA A 152 15.35 -11.63 -10.16
N PRO A 153 15.58 -12.90 -10.58
CA PRO A 153 16.55 -13.21 -11.64
C PRO A 153 16.13 -12.67 -13.02
N THR A 154 14.85 -12.35 -13.21
CA THR A 154 14.34 -11.77 -14.47
C THR A 154 14.60 -10.26 -14.59
N GLY A 155 15.16 -9.62 -13.55
CA GLY A 155 15.38 -8.17 -13.54
C GLY A 155 14.08 -7.35 -13.50
N TYR A 156 12.97 -7.97 -13.12
CA TYR A 156 11.64 -7.34 -13.14
C TYR A 156 11.51 -6.18 -12.13
N PHE A 157 12.23 -6.25 -11.01
CA PHE A 157 12.26 -5.21 -9.99
C PHE A 157 13.29 -4.14 -10.33
N GLY A 158 12.82 -2.91 -10.53
CA GLY A 158 13.68 -1.76 -10.78
C GLY A 158 14.29 -1.20 -9.49
N PRO A 159 15.55 -0.73 -9.51
CA PRO A 159 16.16 -0.06 -8.35
C PRO A 159 15.47 1.28 -8.06
N LEU A 160 15.70 1.83 -6.86
CA LEU A 160 15.22 3.18 -6.50
C LEU A 160 15.76 4.22 -7.48
N THR A 161 14.90 5.15 -7.91
CA THR A 161 15.28 6.21 -8.84
C THR A 161 16.30 7.13 -8.19
N ALA A 162 17.24 7.67 -8.98
CA ALA A 162 18.26 8.61 -8.50
C ALA A 162 17.67 9.80 -7.72
N ARG A 163 16.49 10.29 -8.10
CA ARG A 163 15.78 11.39 -7.43
C ARG A 163 15.33 11.03 -6.01
N VAL A 164 14.84 9.82 -5.78
CA VAL A 164 14.45 9.37 -4.43
C VAL A 164 15.69 9.02 -3.62
N ARG A 165 16.71 8.43 -4.24
CA ARG A 165 17.99 8.15 -3.57
C ARG A 165 18.67 9.44 -3.09
N ALA A 166 18.58 10.52 -3.87
CA ALA A 166 19.13 11.83 -3.50
C ALA A 166 18.49 12.46 -2.26
N LEU A 167 17.30 12.01 -1.83
CA LEU A 167 16.69 12.46 -0.57
C LEU A 167 17.37 11.82 0.67
N PHE A 168 18.01 10.67 0.50
CA PHE A 168 18.63 9.91 1.59
C PHE A 168 20.16 9.94 1.55
N MET A 169 20.74 10.19 0.37
CA MET A 169 22.16 10.33 0.15
C MET A 169 22.42 11.69 -0.48
N GLU A 170 23.25 12.50 0.17
CA GLU A 170 23.71 13.77 -0.37
C GLU A 170 24.43 13.51 -1.69
N HIS A 171 24.05 14.21 -2.77
CA HIS A 171 24.67 14.02 -4.07
C HIS A 171 26.14 14.42 -3.98
N THR A 172 27.04 13.52 -4.37
CA THR A 172 28.45 13.88 -4.53
C THR A 172 28.51 14.90 -5.66
N ARG A 173 28.88 16.15 -5.35
CA ARG A 173 29.00 17.20 -6.37
C ARG A 173 29.97 16.75 -7.44
N THR A 174 29.46 16.58 -8.65
CA THR A 174 30.22 16.06 -9.80
C THR A 174 30.95 17.17 -10.55
N GLY A 175 30.72 18.44 -10.19
CA GLY A 175 31.24 19.61 -10.88
C GLY A 175 30.42 20.00 -12.11
N ASN A 176 29.31 19.29 -12.39
CA ASN A 176 28.40 19.62 -13.49
C ASN A 176 27.23 20.48 -12.98
N PRO A 177 27.14 21.76 -13.37
CA PRO A 177 26.13 22.68 -12.85
C PRO A 177 24.69 22.31 -13.24
N LEU A 178 24.47 21.41 -14.20
CA LEU A 178 23.13 20.95 -14.58
C LEU A 178 22.61 19.80 -13.68
N VAL A 179 23.48 19.19 -12.88
CA VAL A 179 23.18 18.04 -12.02
C VAL A 179 23.34 18.42 -10.53
N ASP A 180 24.22 19.37 -10.24
CA ASP A 180 24.56 19.82 -8.88
C ASP A 180 23.76 21.05 -8.40
N SER A 181 22.83 21.58 -9.22
CA SER A 181 21.99 22.75 -8.92
C SER A 181 20.70 22.40 -8.18
#